data_AF-A0A2U8VPZ8-F1
#
_entry.id   AF-A0A2U8VPZ8-F1
#
_cell.length_a   1.000
_cell.length_b   1.000
_cell.length_c   1.000
_cell.angle_alpha   90.00
_cell.angle_beta   90.00
_cell.angle_gamma   90.00
#
_symmetry.space_group_name_H-M   'P 1'
#
loop_
_entity.id
_entity.type
_entity.pdbx_description
1 polymer ?
#
loop_
_entity_poly.entity_id
_entity_poly.type
_entity_poly.pdbx_seq_one_letter_code
_entity_poly.pdbx_strand_id
1 'polypeptide(L)'
;MRETLNLEWRQRKAGVVAYWVCPRAKAAQGFTPRTVQLWSGLDKASADLETIRTRCLVLQAELLDWMKRRESRRGLGSKRLGIIYFIRSADLVKIGFTNNLKRRLEAFTTATPQGYEVIGHVSGTALDERLWHARFKKLRVRGEWFRYTDGLAAAIQSAA
;
A
#
# COMPACT_ATOMS: atom_id res chain seq x y z
N MET A 1 -6.93 3.32 19.92
CA MET A 1 -7.72 2.50 18.98
C MET A 1 -6.88 1.29 18.58
N ARG A 2 -7.29 0.06 18.92
CA ARG A 2 -6.51 -1.15 18.66
C ARG A 2 -6.58 -1.48 17.17
N GLU A 3 -5.49 -1.27 16.44
CA GLU A 3 -5.33 -1.70 15.04
C GLU A 3 -5.27 -3.24 15.00
N THR A 4 -6.43 -3.91 15.02
CA THR A 4 -6.47 -5.35 14.82
C THR A 4 -6.14 -5.63 13.36
N LEU A 5 -4.89 -6.04 13.11
CA LEU A 5 -4.37 -6.55 11.84
C LEU A 5 -5.06 -7.86 11.37
N ASN A 6 -6.28 -8.11 11.85
CA ASN A 6 -7.08 -9.31 11.60
C ASN A 6 -6.32 -10.61 11.93
N LEU A 7 -5.38 -10.52 12.87
CA LEU A 7 -4.56 -11.63 13.34
C LEU A 7 -5.32 -12.43 14.41
N GLU A 8 -5.51 -13.72 14.16
CA GLU A 8 -6.11 -14.67 15.09
C GLU A 8 -5.14 -15.84 15.36
N TRP A 9 -4.90 -16.12 16.63
CA TRP A 9 -4.16 -17.30 17.07
C TRP A 9 -5.12 -18.42 17.45
N ARG A 10 -4.85 -19.64 16.98
CA ARG A 10 -5.67 -20.82 17.29
C ARG A 10 -4.80 -21.96 17.79
N GLN A 11 -5.21 -22.56 18.91
CA GLN A 11 -4.60 -23.77 19.44
C GLN A 11 -5.08 -24.98 18.62
N ARG A 12 -4.15 -25.88 18.27
CA ARG A 12 -4.40 -27.12 17.55
C ARG A 12 -3.70 -28.27 18.26
N LYS A 13 -4.06 -29.52 17.91
CA LYS A 13 -3.43 -30.73 18.46
C LYS A 13 -1.91 -30.76 18.26
N ALA A 14 -1.41 -30.15 17.18
CA ALA A 14 0.01 -30.11 16.82
C ALA A 14 0.76 -28.82 17.22
N GLY A 15 0.13 -27.92 17.99
CA GLY A 15 0.74 -26.65 18.41
C GLY A 15 -0.18 -25.43 18.21
N VAL A 16 0.41 -24.28 17.90
CA VAL A 16 -0.31 -23.01 17.69
C VAL A 16 -0.18 -22.55 16.25
N VAL A 17 -1.27 -22.02 15.70
CA VAL A 17 -1.31 -21.49 14.33
C VAL A 17 -1.79 -20.05 14.36
N ALA A 18 -1.11 -19.17 13.63
CA ALA A 18 -1.51 -17.80 13.36
C ALA A 18 -2.25 -17.73 12.03
N TYR A 19 -3.41 -17.09 12.03
CA TYR A 19 -4.20 -16.82 10.84
C TYR A 19 -4.44 -15.33 10.69
N TRP A 20 -4.48 -14.86 9.45
CA TRP A 20 -5.20 -13.64 9.10
C TRP A 20 -6.62 -14.02 8.71
N VAL A 21 -7.61 -13.35 9.30
CA VAL A 21 -9.03 -13.65 9.09
C VAL A 21 -9.74 -12.42 8.55
N CYS A 22 -10.23 -12.50 7.32
CA CYS A 22 -10.97 -11.40 6.72
C CYS A 22 -12.21 -11.07 7.57
N PRO A 23 -12.50 -9.77 7.83
CA PRO A 23 -13.73 -9.38 8.50
C PRO A 23 -14.95 -9.98 7.80
N ARG A 24 -15.85 -10.62 8.57
CA ARG A 24 -17.03 -11.33 8.04
C ARG A 24 -17.85 -10.50 7.06
N ALA A 25 -18.03 -9.21 7.36
CA ALA A 25 -18.75 -8.28 6.48
C ALA A 25 -18.11 -8.14 5.08
N LYS A 26 -16.78 -8.23 4.97
CA LYS A 26 -16.05 -8.11 3.71
C LYS A 26 -15.99 -9.45 2.96
N ALA A 27 -15.82 -10.55 3.69
CA ALA A 27 -15.96 -11.90 3.13
C ALA A 27 -17.36 -12.14 2.55
N ALA A 28 -18.43 -11.67 3.21
CA ALA A 28 -19.81 -11.73 2.72
C ALA A 28 -20.02 -10.86 1.47
N GLN A 29 -19.26 -9.77 1.33
CA GLN A 29 -19.24 -8.96 0.11
C GLN A 29 -18.42 -9.62 -1.02
N GLY A 30 -17.83 -10.80 -0.82
CA GLY A 30 -17.13 -11.56 -1.86
C GLY A 30 -15.63 -11.37 -1.92
N PHE A 31 -14.99 -10.88 -0.85
CA PHE A 31 -13.53 -10.82 -0.79
C PHE A 31 -12.94 -12.21 -0.60
N THR A 32 -11.92 -12.53 -1.37
CA THR A 32 -11.06 -13.71 -1.23
C THR A 32 -9.61 -13.23 -1.17
N PRO A 33 -8.77 -13.76 -0.28
CA PRO A 33 -8.98 -14.91 0.62
C PRO A 33 -9.75 -14.60 1.92
N ARG A 34 -10.52 -15.58 2.43
CA ARG A 34 -11.31 -15.43 3.68
C ARG A 34 -10.46 -15.65 4.93
N THR A 35 -9.53 -16.59 4.86
CA THR A 35 -8.62 -16.95 5.95
C THR A 35 -7.29 -17.32 5.31
N VAL A 36 -6.19 -16.83 5.86
CA VAL A 36 -4.83 -17.15 5.40
C VAL A 36 -4.02 -17.60 6.60
N GLN A 37 -3.41 -18.79 6.51
CA GLN A 37 -2.44 -19.21 7.52
C GLN A 37 -1.15 -18.40 7.35
N LEU A 38 -0.72 -17.74 8.42
CA LEU A 38 0.48 -16.89 8.42
C LEU A 38 1.68 -17.64 8.98
N TRP A 39 1.46 -18.50 9.97
CA TRP A 39 2.51 -19.22 10.68
C TRP A 39 1.92 -20.39 11.48
N SER A 40 2.71 -21.44 11.71
CA SER A 40 2.39 -22.53 12.62
C SER A 40 3.65 -23.05 13.31
N GLY A 41 3.55 -23.41 14.59
CA GLY A 41 4.65 -24.00 15.35
C GLY A 41 4.20 -24.51 16.72
N LEU A 42 5.13 -24.91 17.56
CA LEU A 42 4.83 -25.57 18.84
C LEU A 42 4.19 -24.60 19.85
N ASP A 43 4.72 -23.38 19.94
CA ASP A 43 4.29 -22.34 20.88
C ASP A 43 4.37 -20.93 20.26
N LYS A 44 3.63 -19.97 20.82
CA LYS A 44 3.61 -18.59 20.31
C LYS A 44 4.92 -17.83 20.45
N ALA A 45 5.78 -18.21 21.40
CA ALA A 45 7.04 -17.52 21.64
C ALA A 45 8.06 -17.81 20.52
N SER A 46 7.97 -18.98 19.88
CA SER A 46 8.75 -19.34 18.69
C SER A 46 8.30 -18.65 17.39
N ALA A 47 7.26 -17.83 17.44
CA ALA A 47 6.70 -17.25 16.24
C ALA A 47 7.47 -16.04 15.73
N ASP A 48 7.74 -16.01 14.42
CA ASP A 48 8.36 -14.87 13.76
C ASP A 48 7.36 -13.71 13.61
N LEU A 49 7.30 -12.86 14.63
CA LEU A 49 6.30 -11.79 14.72
C LEU A 49 6.47 -10.74 13.62
N GLU A 50 7.69 -10.50 13.11
CA GLU A 50 7.91 -9.56 12.01
C GLU A 50 7.38 -10.08 10.68
N THR A 51 7.58 -11.36 10.37
CA THR A 51 7.03 -12.01 9.18
C THR A 51 5.51 -12.05 9.25
N ILE A 52 4.94 -12.43 10.40
CA ILE A 52 3.49 -12.45 10.63
C ILE A 52 2.91 -11.05 10.44
N ARG A 53 3.53 -10.03 11.05
CA ARG A 53 3.09 -8.63 10.94
C ARG A 53 3.16 -8.13 9.50
N THR A 54 4.25 -8.41 8.79
CA THR A 54 4.43 -8.02 7.39
C THR A 54 3.35 -8.65 6.51
N ARG A 55 3.07 -9.94 6.69
CA ARG A 55 2.02 -10.62 5.92
C ARG A 55 0.62 -10.10 6.23
N CYS A 56 0.32 -9.80 7.50
CA CYS A 56 -0.91 -9.13 7.89
C CYS A 56 -1.10 -7.77 7.21
N LEU A 57 -0.04 -6.95 7.12
CA LEU A 57 -0.10 -5.64 6.46
C LEU A 57 -0.38 -5.77 4.97
N VAL A 58 0.22 -6.75 4.31
CA VAL A 58 -0.04 -7.04 2.89
C VAL A 58 -1.49 -7.46 2.66
N LEU A 59 -2.01 -8.41 3.44
CA LEU A 59 -3.40 -8.86 3.32
C LEU A 59 -4.40 -7.74 3.65
N GLN A 60 -4.05 -6.86 4.59
CA GLN A 60 -4.85 -5.67 4.88
C GLN A 60 -4.86 -4.69 3.71
N ALA A 61 -3.71 -4.50 3.04
CA ALA A 61 -3.62 -3.65 1.85
C ALA A 61 -4.41 -4.25 0.67
N GLU A 62 -4.33 -5.56 0.45
CA GLU A 62 -5.13 -6.29 -0.56
C GLU A 62 -6.64 -6.16 -0.29
N LEU A 63 -7.07 -6.33 0.96
CA LEU A 63 -8.45 -6.13 1.37
C LEU A 63 -8.91 -4.69 1.08
N LEU A 64 -8.09 -3.71 1.44
CA LEU A 64 -8.40 -2.29 1.19
C LEU A 64 -8.46 -1.98 -0.30
N ASP A 65 -7.52 -2.48 -1.10
CA ASP A 65 -7.54 -2.34 -2.57
C ASP A 65 -8.80 -2.97 -3.17
N TRP A 66 -9.14 -4.20 -2.78
CA TRP A 66 -10.37 -4.85 -3.27
C TRP A 66 -11.63 -4.07 -2.89
N MET A 67 -11.69 -3.54 -1.66
CA MET A 67 -12.81 -2.69 -1.23
C MET A 67 -12.91 -1.44 -2.11
N LYS A 68 -11.79 -0.81 -2.45
CA LYS A 68 -11.74 0.37 -3.31
C LYS A 68 -12.17 0.05 -4.74
N ARG A 69 -11.72 -1.08 -5.31
CA ARG A 69 -12.16 -1.55 -6.64
C ARG A 69 -13.66 -1.78 -6.69
N ARG A 70 -14.26 -2.32 -5.62
CA ARG A 70 -15.71 -2.51 -5.52
C ARG A 70 -16.49 -1.22 -5.34
N GLU A 71 -15.99 -0.29 -4.54
CA GLU A 71 -16.59 1.03 -4.40
C GLU A 71 -16.56 1.78 -5.75
N SER A 72 -15.47 1.66 -6.50
CA SER A 72 -15.37 2.19 -7.88
C SER A 72 -16.32 1.49 -8.87
N ARG A 73 -16.65 0.20 -8.70
CA ARG A 73 -17.66 -0.50 -9.52
C ARG A 73 -19.11 -0.17 -9.14
N ARG A 74 -19.40 0.02 -7.84
CA ARG A 74 -20.72 0.51 -7.38
C ARG A 74 -20.93 2.00 -7.67
N GLY A 75 -19.83 2.72 -7.93
CA GLY A 75 -19.81 4.11 -8.35
C GLY A 75 -19.41 4.28 -9.82
N LEU A 76 -20.25 3.83 -10.76
CA LEU A 76 -20.32 4.43 -12.11
C LEU A 76 -20.81 5.91 -12.06
N GLY A 77 -20.52 6.60 -10.96
CA GLY A 77 -20.45 8.04 -10.82
C GLY A 77 -19.04 8.40 -10.32
N SER A 78 -18.13 8.60 -11.27
CA SER A 78 -16.92 9.44 -11.16
C SER A 78 -16.04 9.30 -9.89
N LYS A 79 -15.18 8.27 -9.84
CA LYS A 79 -13.83 8.44 -9.25
C LYS A 79 -12.85 8.67 -10.38
N ARG A 80 -12.23 9.86 -10.41
CA ARG A 80 -11.31 10.26 -11.48
C ARG A 80 -10.09 9.33 -11.49
N LEU A 81 -10.04 8.43 -12.47
CA LEU A 81 -8.81 7.76 -12.89
C LEU A 81 -7.76 8.83 -13.19
N GLY A 82 -6.52 8.58 -12.80
CA GLY A 82 -5.41 9.49 -12.99
C GLY A 82 -4.08 8.77 -12.98
N ILE A 83 -3.04 9.54 -12.71
CA ILE A 83 -1.65 9.15 -12.77
C ILE A 83 -1.02 9.46 -11.42
N ILE A 84 -0.37 8.45 -10.84
CA ILE A 84 0.53 8.61 -9.70
C ILE A 84 1.91 8.82 -10.29
N TYR A 85 2.59 9.89 -9.90
CA TYR A 85 3.91 10.24 -10.40
C TYR A 85 4.94 10.22 -9.28
N PHE A 86 6.16 9.92 -9.68
CA PHE A 86 7.32 9.86 -8.81
C PHE A 86 8.35 10.86 -9.34
N ILE A 87 8.58 11.91 -8.56
CA ILE A 87 9.56 12.95 -8.91
C ILE A 87 10.69 12.91 -7.88
N ARG A 88 11.91 12.79 -8.35
CA ARG A 88 13.11 12.88 -7.54
C ARG A 88 13.65 14.31 -7.53
N SER A 89 14.06 14.77 -6.36
CA SER A 89 14.84 15.98 -6.17
C SER A 89 15.90 15.67 -5.12
N ALA A 90 17.18 15.69 -5.53
CA ALA A 90 18.31 15.20 -4.75
C ALA A 90 18.05 13.77 -4.20
N ASP A 91 18.07 13.61 -2.88
CA ASP A 91 17.88 12.32 -2.18
C ASP A 91 16.43 12.06 -1.75
N LEU A 92 15.48 12.86 -2.25
CA LEU A 92 14.07 12.75 -1.93
C LEU A 92 13.24 12.43 -3.17
N VAL A 93 12.21 11.61 -2.96
CA VAL A 93 11.16 11.34 -3.94
C VAL A 93 9.83 11.87 -3.43
N LYS A 94 9.19 12.68 -4.26
CA LYS A 94 7.79 13.05 -4.12
C LYS A 94 6.92 12.01 -4.81
N ILE A 95 5.94 11.50 -4.07
CA ILE A 95 4.88 10.64 -4.61
C ILE A 95 3.60 11.45 -4.62
N GLY A 96 3.03 11.69 -5.80
CA GLY A 96 1.81 12.49 -5.92
C GLY A 96 0.82 11.92 -6.93
N PHE A 97 -0.44 12.32 -6.83
CA PHE A 97 -1.51 11.94 -7.75
C PHE A 97 -1.97 13.15 -8.57
N THR A 98 -2.28 12.94 -9.85
CA THR A 98 -2.84 13.97 -10.74
C THR A 98 -3.72 13.34 -11.82
N ASN A 99 -4.67 14.08 -12.36
CA ASN A 99 -5.42 13.68 -13.55
C ASN A 99 -4.79 14.20 -14.85
N ASN A 100 -3.79 15.08 -14.75
CA ASN A 100 -3.06 15.62 -15.88
C ASN A 100 -1.59 15.77 -15.46
N LEU A 101 -0.75 14.84 -15.90
CA LEU A 101 0.67 14.81 -15.52
C LEU A 101 1.40 16.02 -16.09
N LYS A 102 1.18 16.34 -17.37
CA LYS A 102 1.83 17.46 -18.06
C LYS A 102 1.64 18.78 -17.31
N ARG A 103 0.39 19.15 -17.04
CA ARG A 103 0.06 20.40 -16.32
C ARG A 103 0.67 20.43 -14.92
N ARG A 104 0.76 19.27 -14.25
CA ARG A 104 1.33 19.17 -12.91
C ARG A 104 2.86 19.34 -12.93
N LEU A 105 3.53 18.77 -13.93
CA LEU A 105 4.97 18.93 -14.14
C LEU A 105 5.31 20.39 -14.47
N GLU A 106 4.54 21.05 -15.34
CA GLU A 106 4.74 22.48 -15.66
C GLU A 106 4.64 23.37 -14.40
N ALA A 107 3.60 23.17 -13.58
CA ALA A 107 3.46 23.91 -12.32
C ALA A 107 4.59 23.61 -11.33
N PHE A 108 5.12 22.38 -11.34
CA PHE A 108 6.21 21.97 -10.47
C PHE A 108 7.55 22.58 -10.91
N THR A 109 7.81 22.66 -12.22
CA THR A 109 8.97 23.36 -12.80
C THR A 109 9.03 24.81 -12.35
N THR A 110 7.90 25.53 -12.40
CA THR A 110 7.86 26.93 -11.96
C THR A 110 8.13 27.09 -10.46
N ALA A 111 7.69 26.14 -9.64
CA ALA A 111 7.83 26.20 -8.19
C ALA A 111 9.21 25.72 -7.67
N THR A 112 9.95 24.94 -8.46
CA THR A 112 11.22 24.31 -8.04
C THR A 112 12.30 24.52 -9.10
N PRO A 113 12.96 25.70 -9.12
CA PRO A 113 14.00 26.01 -10.12
C PRO A 113 15.29 25.16 -9.97
N GLN A 114 15.45 24.45 -8.85
CA GLN A 114 16.62 23.61 -8.54
C GLN A 114 16.67 22.28 -9.32
N GLY A 115 15.70 22.04 -10.21
CA GLY A 115 15.65 20.85 -11.06
C GLY A 115 15.00 19.66 -10.37
N TYR A 116 14.40 18.79 -11.19
CA TYR A 116 13.78 17.55 -10.74
C TYR A 116 13.85 16.50 -11.85
N GLU A 117 13.79 15.23 -11.45
CA GLU A 117 13.80 14.10 -12.37
C GLU A 117 12.50 13.31 -12.20
N VAL A 118 11.78 13.05 -13.30
CA VAL A 118 10.64 12.12 -13.27
C VAL A 118 11.18 10.70 -13.37
N ILE A 119 11.17 9.98 -12.26
CA ILE A 119 11.72 8.61 -12.19
C ILE A 119 10.67 7.53 -12.51
N GLY A 120 9.41 7.91 -12.68
CA GLY A 120 8.36 7.02 -13.17
C GLY A 120 6.95 7.54 -12.90
N HIS A 121 5.97 6.83 -13.45
CA HIS A 121 4.55 7.06 -13.20
C HIS A 121 3.76 5.76 -13.35
N VAL A 122 2.63 5.66 -12.65
CA VAL A 122 1.70 4.53 -12.76
C VAL A 122 0.27 5.02 -12.86
N SER A 123 -0.57 4.34 -13.64
CA SER A 123 -2.00 4.63 -13.67
C SER A 123 -2.65 4.17 -12.37
N GLY A 124 -3.58 4.97 -11.85
CA GLY A 124 -4.27 4.63 -10.62
C GLY A 124 -5.23 5.72 -10.16
N THR A 125 -5.51 5.71 -8.86
CA THR A 125 -6.39 6.66 -8.20
C THR A 125 -5.69 7.35 -7.04
N ALA A 126 -6.28 8.41 -6.49
CA ALA A 126 -5.80 9.03 -5.26
C ALA A 126 -5.70 8.03 -4.08
N LEU A 127 -6.46 6.94 -4.13
CA LEU A 127 -6.39 5.90 -3.12
C LEU A 127 -5.16 5.01 -3.26
N ASP A 128 -4.69 4.81 -4.48
CA ASP A 128 -3.48 4.05 -4.77
C ASP A 128 -2.24 4.86 -4.37
N GLU A 129 -2.26 6.18 -4.56
CA GLU A 129 -1.21 7.09 -4.06
C GLU A 129 -1.07 7.00 -2.54
N ARG A 130 -2.18 6.97 -1.80
CA ARG A 130 -2.16 6.69 -0.35
C ARG A 130 -1.56 5.33 0.02
N LEU A 131 -1.71 4.30 -0.83
CA LEU A 131 -1.09 2.99 -0.60
C LEU A 131 0.42 3.07 -0.80
N TRP A 132 0.89 3.75 -1.84
CA TRP A 132 2.32 4.04 -2.03
C TRP A 132 2.91 4.76 -0.83
N HIS A 133 2.21 5.77 -0.33
CA HIS A 133 2.59 6.51 0.87
C HIS A 133 2.65 5.62 2.12
N ALA A 134 1.70 4.71 2.29
CA ALA A 134 1.69 3.77 3.41
C ALA A 134 2.84 2.75 3.30
N ARG A 135 3.09 2.21 2.09
CA ARG A 135 4.18 1.27 1.81
C ARG A 135 5.55 1.86 2.17
N PHE A 136 5.77 3.13 1.87
CA PHE A 136 7.03 3.83 2.15
C PHE A 136 6.97 4.75 3.35
N LYS A 137 5.99 4.60 4.26
CA LYS A 137 5.82 5.47 5.43
C LYS A 137 7.09 5.62 6.27
N LYS A 138 7.88 4.55 6.39
CA LYS A 138 9.17 4.55 7.13
C LYS A 138 10.23 5.46 6.49
N LEU A 139 10.12 5.71 5.18
CA LEU A 139 11.03 6.60 4.44
C LEU A 139 10.52 8.04 4.37
N ARG A 140 9.32 8.33 4.90
CA ARG A 140 8.72 9.67 4.80
C ARG A 140 9.55 10.67 5.59
N VAL A 141 9.98 11.73 4.92
CA VAL A 141 10.76 12.83 5.51
C VAL A 141 9.82 13.99 5.87
N ARG A 142 9.02 14.48 4.92
CA ARG A 142 8.09 15.59 5.14
C ARG A 142 6.93 15.56 4.14
N GLY A 143 5.69 15.55 4.63
CA GLY A 143 4.51 15.56 3.78
C GLY A 143 4.49 14.38 2.79
N GLU A 144 4.56 14.71 1.50
CA GLU A 144 4.58 13.74 0.39
C GLU A 144 6.00 13.38 -0.09
N TRP A 145 7.03 13.78 0.66
CA TRP A 145 8.44 13.52 0.34
C TRP A 145 9.00 12.37 1.15
N PHE A 146 9.67 11.45 0.47
CA PHE A 146 10.23 10.21 0.98
C PHE A 146 11.72 10.12 0.63
N ARG A 147 12.53 9.46 1.46
CA ARG A 147 13.93 9.19 1.14
C ARG A 147 14.03 8.27 -0.07
N TYR A 148 14.83 8.66 -1.05
CA TYR A 148 15.15 7.82 -2.20
C TYR A 148 15.96 6.60 -1.74
N THR A 149 15.57 5.43 -2.20
CA THR A 149 16.23 4.14 -1.89
C THR A 149 16.04 3.20 -3.07
N ASP A 150 16.94 2.23 -3.24
CA ASP A 150 16.84 1.21 -4.30
C ASP A 150 15.53 0.42 -4.22
N GLY A 151 15.04 0.12 -3.00
CA GLY A 151 13.77 -0.57 -2.81
C GLY A 151 12.56 0.23 -3.29
N LEU A 152 12.61 1.58 -3.23
CA LEU A 152 11.57 2.43 -3.79
C LEU A 152 11.68 2.48 -5.32
N ALA A 153 12.89 2.62 -5.86
CA ALA A 153 13.13 2.64 -7.30
C ALA A 153 12.69 1.33 -7.97
N ALA A 154 13.06 0.18 -7.40
CA ALA A 154 12.65 -1.14 -7.88
C ALA A 154 11.13 -1.32 -7.84
N ALA A 155 10.46 -0.81 -6.79
CA ALA A 155 9.00 -0.87 -6.71
C ALA A 155 8.33 -0.07 -7.83
N ILE A 156 8.85 1.11 -8.18
CA ILE A 156 8.34 1.92 -9.29
C ILE A 156 8.49 1.15 -10.60
N GLN A 157 9.67 0.61 -10.89
CA GLN A 157 9.94 -0.14 -12.13
C GLN A 157 9.05 -1.38 -12.27
N SER A 158 8.75 -2.07 -11.17
CA SER A 158 7.86 -3.24 -11.20
C SER A 158 6.37 -2.91 -11.41
N ALA A 159 6.00 -1.63 -11.28
CA ALA A 159 4.61 -1.18 -11.31
C ALA A 159 4.27 -0.30 -12.53
N ALA A 160 5.29 0.11 -13.31
CA ALA A 160 5.17 0.81 -14.58
C ALA A 160 5.05 -0.19 -15.72
#